data_AF-A0A4U8UJU8-F1
#
_entry.id   AF-A0A4U8UJU8-F1
#
_cell.length_a   1.000
_cell.length_b   1.000
_cell.length_c   1.000
_cell.angle_alpha   90.00
_cell.angle_beta   90.00
_cell.angle_gamma   90.00
#
_symmetry.space_group_name_H-M   'P 1'
#
loop_
_entity.id
_entity.type
_entity.pdbx_description
1 polymer ?
#
loop_
_entity_poly.entity_id
_entity_poly.type
_entity_poly.pdbx_seq_one_letter_code
_entity_poly.pdbx_strand_id
1 'polypeptide(L)'
;MSDLTSTNETKNAPFDASQLQAALEALKTNSVLQALIQASLTPAEPLKRAMFSEEQKRLLESLFEKTTHPNREQKEEVARKAKLSYNQVKRWVQNQRYRTKRQQKELSPSSSST
;
A
#
# COMPACT_ATOMS: atom_id res chain seq x y z
N MET A 1 9.77 49.61 45.83
CA MET A 1 10.79 48.57 45.99
C MET A 1 10.92 47.87 44.65
N SER A 2 12.14 47.91 44.12
CA SER A 2 12.62 47.28 42.89
C SER A 2 12.56 45.75 42.97
N ASP A 3 12.35 45.10 41.82
CA ASP A 3 13.27 44.13 41.18
C ASP A 3 12.52 43.44 40.03
N LEU A 4 12.88 43.68 38.76
CA LEU A 4 14.03 43.16 38.00
C LEU A 4 13.81 41.75 37.45
N THR A 5 13.84 41.68 36.11
CA THR A 5 14.36 40.58 35.27
C THR A 5 13.55 39.29 35.20
N SER A 6 13.63 38.49 34.14
CA SER A 6 14.01 38.63 32.73
C SER A 6 13.83 37.21 32.19
N THR A 7 13.17 37.11 31.05
CA THR A 7 13.47 36.14 29.98
C THR A 7 13.99 34.76 30.39
N ASN A 8 13.17 33.74 30.24
CA ASN A 8 13.70 32.54 29.62
C ASN A 8 12.63 31.80 28.82
N GLU A 9 13.13 31.16 27.77
CA GLU A 9 12.43 30.20 26.90
C GLU A 9 11.74 30.75 25.64
N THR A 10 12.56 31.25 24.72
CA THR A 10 12.28 31.09 23.28
C THR A 10 13.22 30.02 22.72
N LYS A 11 12.97 28.75 23.06
CA LYS A 11 13.58 27.60 22.37
C LYS A 11 12.57 26.57 21.86
N ASN A 12 11.29 26.88 21.93
CA ASN A 12 10.25 26.16 21.19
C ASN A 12 9.37 27.21 20.53
N ALA A 13 9.75 27.68 19.34
CA ALA A 13 8.82 28.42 18.51
C ALA A 13 7.65 27.48 18.23
N PRO A 14 6.43 27.77 18.71
CA PRO A 14 5.27 26.97 18.36
C PRO A 14 5.15 27.04 16.85
N PHE A 15 4.93 25.90 16.21
CA PHE A 15 4.55 25.86 14.81
C PHE A 15 3.31 26.74 14.65
N ASP A 16 3.53 27.98 14.18
CA ASP A 16 2.52 29.02 14.17
C ASP A 16 1.42 28.60 13.20
N ALA A 17 0.17 28.70 13.63
CA ALA A 17 -1.00 28.42 12.79
C ALA A 17 -0.93 29.23 11.48
N SER A 18 -0.31 30.41 11.51
CA SER A 18 -0.07 31.23 10.32
C SER A 18 0.90 30.58 9.33
N GLN A 19 1.96 29.92 9.80
CA GLN A 19 2.88 29.17 8.94
C GLN A 19 2.21 27.94 8.33
N LEU A 20 1.37 27.25 9.11
CA LEU A 20 0.53 26.17 8.61
C LEU A 20 -0.43 26.63 7.50
N GLN A 21 -1.09 27.77 7.72
CA GLN A 21 -2.00 28.35 6.74
C GLN A 21 -1.25 28.78 5.47
N ALA A 22 -0.09 29.42 5.61
CA ALA A 22 0.74 29.83 4.48
C ALA A 22 1.24 28.61 3.66
N ALA A 23 1.64 27.53 4.33
CA ALA A 23 2.01 26.28 3.66
C ALA A 23 0.83 25.66 2.90
N LEU A 24 -0.38 25.69 3.47
CA LEU A 24 -1.58 25.21 2.81
C LEU A 24 -1.93 26.04 1.56
N GLU A 25 -1.83 27.37 1.62
CA GLU A 25 -2.04 28.24 0.45
C GLU A 25 -0.95 28.06 -0.62
N ALA A 26 0.31 27.82 -0.22
CA ALA A 26 1.39 27.50 -1.14
C ALA A 26 1.17 26.18 -1.90
N LEU A 27 0.57 25.17 -1.24
CA LEU A 27 0.19 23.91 -1.88
C LEU A 27 -1.00 24.09 -2.84
N LYS A 28 -1.98 24.92 -2.49
CA LYS A 28 -3.15 25.23 -3.33
C LYS A 28 -2.77 26.00 -4.61
N THR A 29 -1.76 26.85 -4.54
CA THR A 29 -1.27 27.65 -5.68
C THR A 29 -0.33 26.87 -6.61
N ASN A 30 0.08 25.65 -6.25
CA ASN A 30 0.90 24.82 -7.10
C ASN A 30 0.10 24.30 -8.31
N SER A 31 0.34 24.89 -9.48
CA SER A 31 -0.39 24.57 -10.71
C SER A 31 -0.25 23.11 -11.15
N VAL A 32 0.88 22.46 -10.83
CA VAL A 32 1.09 21.03 -11.13
C VAL A 32 0.17 20.18 -10.25
N LEU A 33 0.07 20.49 -8.97
CA LEU A 33 -0.86 19.80 -8.07
C LEU A 33 -2.31 20.06 -8.47
N GLN A 34 -2.65 21.30 -8.84
CA GLN A 34 -3.97 21.66 -9.34
C GLN A 34 -4.31 20.88 -10.63
N ALA A 35 -3.38 20.76 -11.57
CA ALA A 35 -3.56 20.01 -12.82
C ALA A 35 -3.73 18.51 -12.58
N LEU A 36 -3.00 17.92 -11.63
CA LEU A 36 -3.15 16.51 -11.25
C LEU A 36 -4.50 16.23 -10.58
N ILE A 37 -4.97 17.15 -9.72
CA ILE A 37 -6.31 17.08 -9.11
C ILE A 37 -7.38 17.24 -10.19
N GLN A 38 -7.22 18.20 -11.11
CA GLN A 38 -8.16 18.38 -12.22
C GLN A 38 -8.20 17.14 -13.13
N ALA A 39 -7.06 16.52 -13.39
CA ALA A 39 -6.94 15.28 -14.15
C ALA A 39 -7.57 14.08 -13.45
N SER A 40 -7.51 13.97 -12.12
CA SER A 40 -8.19 12.91 -11.35
C SER A 40 -9.71 13.11 -11.23
N LEU A 41 -10.17 14.36 -11.36
CA LEU A 41 -11.59 14.72 -11.45
C LEU A 41 -12.16 14.55 -12.87
N THR A 42 -11.31 14.38 -13.89
CA THR A 42 -11.80 13.93 -15.19
C THR A 42 -12.27 12.47 -15.08
N PRO A 43 -13.37 12.09 -15.73
CA PRO A 43 -13.83 10.71 -15.78
C PRO A 43 -12.92 9.86 -16.69
N ALA A 44 -11.61 9.86 -16.43
CA ALA A 44 -10.74 8.79 -16.88
C ALA A 44 -11.06 7.59 -15.98
N GLU A 45 -11.73 6.57 -16.54
CA GLU A 45 -12.11 5.39 -15.76
C GLU A 45 -10.84 4.83 -15.08
N PRO A 46 -10.80 4.72 -13.74
CA PRO A 46 -9.65 4.14 -13.08
C PRO A 46 -9.45 2.74 -13.66
N LEU A 47 -8.24 2.45 -14.15
CA LEU A 47 -7.89 1.17 -14.75
C LEU A 47 -8.36 0.05 -13.82
N LYS A 48 -9.47 -0.59 -14.19
CA LYS A 48 -10.05 -1.67 -13.38
C LYS A 48 -8.98 -2.75 -13.26
N ARG A 49 -8.60 -3.07 -12.02
CA ARG A 49 -7.73 -4.22 -11.77
C ARG A 49 -8.42 -5.45 -12.35
N ALA A 50 -7.78 -6.05 -13.35
CA ALA A 50 -8.26 -7.31 -13.91
C ALA A 50 -8.30 -8.36 -12.79
N MET A 51 -9.49 -8.93 -12.57
CA MET A 51 -9.68 -10.07 -11.68
C MET A 51 -9.38 -11.36 -12.44
N PHE A 52 -8.74 -12.32 -11.78
CA PHE A 52 -8.53 -13.64 -12.37
C PHE A 52 -9.87 -14.38 -12.50
N SER A 53 -10.08 -15.04 -13.64
CA SER A 53 -11.23 -15.91 -13.85
C SER A 53 -11.16 -17.13 -12.92
N GLU A 54 -12.28 -17.84 -12.77
CA GLU A 54 -12.32 -19.02 -11.90
C GLU A 54 -11.39 -20.14 -12.39
N GLU A 55 -11.30 -20.33 -13.71
CA GLU A 55 -10.35 -21.26 -14.33
C GLU A 55 -8.90 -20.89 -14.01
N GLN A 56 -8.56 -19.60 -14.10
CA GLN A 56 -7.23 -19.10 -13.76
C GLN A 56 -6.90 -19.35 -12.28
N LYS A 57 -7.86 -19.12 -11.36
CA LYS A 57 -7.66 -19.41 -9.93
C LYS A 57 -7.38 -20.89 -9.69
N ARG A 58 -8.17 -21.80 -10.29
CA ARG A 58 -7.96 -23.25 -10.14
C ARG A 58 -6.55 -23.69 -10.57
N LEU A 59 -6.06 -23.16 -11.68
CA LEU A 59 -4.70 -23.46 -12.15
C LEU A 59 -3.62 -22.94 -11.18
N LEU A 60 -3.82 -21.74 -10.65
CA LEU A 60 -2.92 -21.13 -9.66
C LEU A 60 -2.95 -21.89 -8.32
N GLU A 61 -4.13 -22.30 -7.87
CA GLU A 61 -4.34 -23.08 -6.64
C GLU A 61 -3.72 -24.47 -6.75
N SER A 62 -3.95 -25.18 -7.86
CA SER A 62 -3.33 -26.48 -8.12
C SER A 62 -1.79 -26.43 -8.10
N LEU A 63 -1.19 -25.32 -8.54
CA LEU A 63 0.25 -25.11 -8.41
C LEU A 63 0.69 -25.01 -6.95
N PHE A 64 -0.06 -24.23 -6.16
CA PHE A 64 0.26 -23.95 -4.76
C PHE A 64 0.05 -25.16 -3.85
N GLU A 65 -0.97 -25.97 -4.13
CA GLU A 65 -1.22 -27.25 -3.46
C GLU A 65 -0.06 -28.23 -3.65
N LYS A 66 0.54 -28.27 -4.84
CA LYS A 66 1.71 -29.13 -5.13
C LYS A 66 2.95 -28.65 -4.41
N THR A 67 3.18 -27.34 -4.39
CA THR A 67 4.31 -26.73 -3.68
C THR A 67 4.03 -25.28 -3.36
N THR A 68 4.32 -24.89 -2.11
CA THR A 68 4.19 -23.51 -1.64
C THR A 68 5.32 -22.62 -2.17
N HIS A 69 6.39 -23.20 -2.71
CA HIS A 69 7.56 -22.52 -3.26
C HIS A 69 7.87 -23.03 -4.68
N PRO A 70 7.00 -22.76 -5.67
CA PRO A 70 7.24 -23.21 -7.03
C PRO A 70 8.49 -22.56 -7.63
N ASN A 71 9.27 -23.36 -8.36
CA ASN A 71 10.46 -22.90 -9.07
C ASN A 71 10.08 -22.03 -10.30
N ARG A 72 11.06 -21.62 -11.10
CA ARG A 72 10.82 -20.77 -12.26
C ARG A 72 9.98 -21.48 -13.32
N GLU A 73 10.37 -22.69 -13.71
CA GLU A 73 9.71 -23.48 -14.76
C GLU A 73 8.25 -23.80 -14.43
N GLN A 74 7.97 -24.16 -13.18
CA GLN A 74 6.61 -24.44 -12.71
C GLN A 74 5.70 -23.20 -12.80
N LYS A 75 6.23 -22.01 -12.50
CA LYS A 75 5.48 -20.75 -12.65
C LYS A 75 5.27 -20.40 -14.13
N GLU A 76 6.26 -20.63 -14.98
CA GLU A 76 6.17 -20.39 -16.43
C GLU A 76 5.14 -21.31 -17.09
N GLU A 77 5.08 -22.58 -16.70
CA GLU A 77 4.09 -23.52 -17.25
C GLU A 77 2.66 -23.13 -16.86
N VAL A 78 2.44 -22.68 -15.63
CA VAL A 78 1.11 -22.18 -15.22
C VAL A 78 0.78 -20.84 -15.86
N ALA A 79 1.75 -19.95 -16.02
CA ALA A 79 1.58 -18.70 -16.75
C ALA A 79 1.08 -18.96 -18.18
N ARG A 80 1.70 -19.93 -18.87
CA ARG A 80 1.28 -20.37 -20.22
C ARG A 80 -0.14 -20.94 -20.23
N LYS A 81 -0.47 -21.86 -19.30
CA LYS A 81 -1.81 -22.48 -19.23
C LYS A 81 -2.91 -21.48 -18.88
N ALA A 82 -2.65 -20.61 -17.90
CA ALA A 82 -3.62 -19.62 -17.42
C ALA A 82 -3.71 -18.37 -18.32
N LYS A 83 -2.87 -18.27 -19.36
CA LYS A 83 -2.71 -17.09 -20.22
C LYS A 83 -2.41 -15.84 -19.39
N LEU A 84 -1.53 -15.98 -18.41
CA LEU A 84 -1.05 -14.91 -17.53
C LEU A 84 0.43 -14.66 -17.78
N SER A 85 0.93 -13.49 -17.41
CA SER A 85 2.36 -13.22 -17.36
C SER A 85 3.02 -13.94 -16.18
N TYR A 86 4.30 -14.29 -16.33
CA TYR A 86 5.12 -14.83 -15.23
C TYR A 86 5.06 -13.93 -13.97
N ASN A 87 5.08 -12.61 -14.16
CA ASN A 87 5.01 -11.65 -13.05
C ASN A 87 3.66 -11.69 -12.31
N GLN A 88 2.54 -11.92 -13.00
CA GLN A 88 1.24 -12.11 -12.36
C GLN A 88 1.23 -13.38 -11.50
N VAL A 89 1.74 -14.49 -12.03
CA VAL A 89 1.85 -15.76 -11.28
C VAL A 89 2.79 -15.60 -10.08
N LYS A 90 3.95 -14.96 -10.27
CA LYS A 90 4.91 -14.67 -9.19
C LYS A 90 4.26 -13.87 -8.06
N ARG A 91 3.56 -12.77 -8.38
CA ARG A 91 2.86 -11.93 -7.40
C ARG A 91 1.74 -12.69 -6.72
N TRP A 92 0.99 -13.50 -7.45
CA TRP A 92 -0.09 -14.30 -6.89
C TRP A 92 0.46 -15.30 -5.85
N VAL A 93 1.54 -16.02 -6.16
CA VAL A 93 2.18 -16.96 -5.20
C VAL A 93 2.68 -16.24 -3.95
N GLN A 94 3.29 -15.06 -4.10
CA GLN A 94 3.71 -14.23 -2.96
C GLN A 94 2.52 -13.82 -2.09
N ASN A 95 1.44 -13.35 -2.71
CA ASN A 95 0.23 -12.94 -2.02
C ASN A 95 -0.44 -14.13 -1.31
N GLN A 96 -0.46 -15.32 -1.92
CA GLN A 96 -1.01 -16.50 -1.26
C GLN A 96 -0.24 -16.86 0.00
N ARG A 97 1.10 -16.87 -0.07
CA ARG A 97 1.94 -17.11 1.12
C ARG A 97 1.69 -16.08 2.22
N TYR A 98 1.53 -14.81 1.84
CA TYR A 98 1.20 -13.75 2.79
C TYR A 98 -0.16 -14.02 3.47
N ARG A 99 -1.19 -14.38 2.69
CA ARG A 99 -2.52 -14.72 3.20
C ARG A 99 -2.48 -15.92 4.14
N THR A 100 -1.78 -17.00 3.78
CA THR A 100 -1.61 -18.18 4.64
C THR A 100 -0.93 -17.83 5.95
N LYS A 101 0.16 -17.06 5.92
CA LYS A 101 0.86 -16.61 7.13
C LYS A 101 -0.04 -15.73 8.01
N ARG A 102 -0.80 -14.81 7.42
CA ARG A 102 -1.75 -13.99 8.18
C ARG A 102 -2.83 -14.85 8.83
N GLN A 103 -3.44 -15.77 8.10
CA GLN A 103 -4.44 -16.67 8.65
C GLN A 103 -3.88 -17.48 9.84
N GLN A 104 -2.67 -18.02 9.73
CA GLN A 104 -2.02 -18.72 10.85
C GLN A 104 -1.84 -17.85 12.09
N LYS A 105 -1.52 -16.55 11.92
CA LYS A 105 -1.35 -15.61 13.04
C LYS A 105 -2.69 -15.23 13.69
N GLU A 106 -3.75 -15.05 12.90
CA GLU A 106 -5.08 -14.73 13.45
C GLU A 106 -5.74 -15.96 14.10
N LEU A 107 -5.41 -17.17 13.64
CA LEU A 107 -5.91 -18.44 14.20
C LEU A 107 -5.16 -18.87 15.48
N SER A 108 -4.11 -18.15 15.90
CA SER A 108 -3.47 -18.32 17.20
C SER A 108 -3.94 -17.23 18.18
N PRO A 109 -5.09 -17.40 18.88
CA PRO A 109 -5.51 -16.47 19.93
C PRO A 109 -4.75 -16.79 21.22
N SER A 110 -3.46 -16.43 21.30
CA SER A 110 -2.74 -16.43 22.57
C SER A 110 -1.51 -15.54 22.52
N SER A 111 -1.69 -14.28 22.92
CA SER A 111 -0.83 -13.53 23.86
C SER A 111 -1.17 -12.03 23.79
N SER A 112 -2.34 -11.65 24.29
CA SER A 112 -2.62 -10.26 24.72
C SER A 112 -3.44 -10.32 26.00
N SER A 113 -2.79 -10.76 27.08
CA SER A 113 -3.21 -10.59 28.47
C SER A 113 -1.97 -10.72 29.33
N THR A 114 -1.34 -9.59 29.64
CA THR A 114 -0.85 -9.18 30.97
C THR A 114 -0.43 -7.72 30.85
#